data_AF-A0A563W4V6-F1
#
_entry.id   AF-A0A563W4V6-F1
#
_cell.length_a   1.000
_cell.length_b   1.000
_cell.length_c   1.000
_cell.angle_alpha   90.00
_cell.angle_beta   90.00
_cell.angle_gamma   90.00
#
_symmetry.space_group_name_H-M   'P 1'
#
loop_
_entity.id
_entity.type
_entity.pdbx_description
1 polymer ?
#
loop_
_entity_poly.entity_id
_entity_poly.type
_entity_poly.pdbx_seq_one_letter_code
_entity_poly.pdbx_strand_id
1 'polypeptide(L)'
;MKSLPAIAFIAQVATKPYPIVHLATHGQFSSRAEDTFLLTWSDRINVKDLDQLLQERDFAEDTPIELLILSACQTATGDKQAALGLAGVAVRSGARSTIATLWSIQDDSTAELMTQFYRALKIPEISKAEALRQAQLSLLQNPQYQHPYYWSAFVLVGNWL
;
A
#
# COMPACT_ATOMS: atom_id res chain seq x y z
N MET A 1 -8.94 7.86 11.12
CA MET A 1 -9.15 7.31 9.75
C MET A 1 -10.43 7.95 9.20
N LYS A 2 -10.41 8.62 8.04
CA LYS A 2 -11.63 9.14 7.40
C LYS A 2 -12.09 8.11 6.37
N SER A 3 -13.31 7.58 6.52
CA SER A 3 -13.96 6.74 5.51
C SER A 3 -14.59 7.64 4.45
N LEU A 4 -14.23 7.45 3.18
CA LEU A 4 -14.74 8.22 2.04
C LEU A 4 -15.32 7.27 0.97
N PRO A 5 -16.39 7.67 0.26
CA PRO A 5 -16.78 7.05 -1.00
C PRO A 5 -15.63 7.14 -2.02
N ALA A 6 -15.58 6.22 -3.00
CA ALA A 6 -14.48 6.15 -3.97
C ALA A 6 -14.24 7.47 -4.72
N ILE A 7 -15.31 8.12 -5.21
CA ILE A 7 -15.19 9.41 -5.94
C ILE A 7 -14.59 10.51 -5.06
N ALA A 8 -15.06 10.62 -3.81
CA ALA A 8 -14.55 11.62 -2.88
C ALA A 8 -13.08 11.36 -2.49
N PHE A 9 -12.69 10.09 -2.39
CA PHE A 9 -11.31 9.68 -2.17
C PHE A 9 -10.42 10.07 -3.37
N ILE A 10 -10.81 9.69 -4.60
CA ILE A 10 -10.06 10.00 -5.83
C ILE A 10 -9.88 11.51 -5.96
N ALA A 11 -10.96 12.29 -5.83
CA ALA A 11 -10.89 13.75 -5.89
C ALA A 11 -9.96 14.35 -4.82
N GLN A 12 -9.98 13.82 -3.60
CA GLN A 12 -9.11 14.30 -2.52
C GLN A 12 -7.63 13.96 -2.77
N VAL A 13 -7.31 12.77 -3.26
CA VAL A 13 -5.93 12.38 -3.56
C VAL A 13 -5.41 13.14 -4.78
N ALA A 14 -6.24 13.34 -5.81
CA ALA A 14 -5.85 14.07 -7.02
C ALA A 14 -5.52 15.55 -6.75
N THR A 15 -6.28 16.21 -5.85
CA THR A 15 -6.19 17.67 -5.64
C THR A 15 -5.25 18.10 -4.50
N LYS A 16 -4.68 17.16 -3.74
CA LYS A 16 -3.82 17.48 -2.59
C LYS A 16 -2.46 16.81 -2.72
N PRO A 17 -1.37 17.51 -2.37
CA PRO A 17 -0.01 16.98 -2.50
C PRO A 17 0.32 16.05 -1.33
N TYR A 18 -0.38 14.93 -1.19
CA TYR A 18 -0.05 13.93 -0.19
C TYR A 18 1.14 13.09 -0.66
N PRO A 19 2.32 13.18 -0.01
CA PRO A 19 3.47 12.35 -0.38
C PRO A 19 3.28 10.90 0.08
N ILE A 20 2.48 10.68 1.12
CA ILE A 20 2.17 9.35 1.65
C ILE A 20 0.67 9.13 1.63
N VAL A 21 0.23 8.04 1.00
CA VAL A 21 -1.17 7.60 0.99
C VAL A 21 -1.26 6.19 1.56
N HIS A 22 -2.11 5.99 2.57
CA HIS A 22 -2.34 4.70 3.20
C HIS A 22 -3.78 4.25 3.00
N LEU A 23 -3.97 3.10 2.35
CA LEU A 23 -5.26 2.45 2.13
C LEU A 23 -5.34 1.19 2.98
N ALA A 24 -6.00 1.30 4.13
CA ALA A 24 -6.35 0.18 5.00
C ALA A 24 -7.77 -0.26 4.65
N THR A 25 -7.88 -1.33 3.87
CA THR A 25 -9.16 -1.79 3.35
C THR A 25 -9.09 -3.27 2.98
N HIS A 26 -10.18 -3.83 2.49
CA HIS A 26 -10.19 -5.10 1.81
C HIS A 26 -9.86 -4.90 0.33
N GLY A 27 -9.14 -5.85 -0.24
CA GLY A 27 -8.72 -5.82 -1.64
C GLY A 27 -8.80 -7.21 -2.21
N GLN A 28 -9.02 -7.29 -3.50
CA GLN A 28 -9.01 -8.54 -4.25
C GLN A 28 -8.10 -8.36 -5.46
N PHE A 29 -7.17 -9.29 -5.63
CA PHE A 29 -6.40 -9.43 -6.85
C PHE A 29 -6.93 -10.61 -7.67
N SER A 30 -7.00 -10.43 -8.98
CA SER A 30 -7.41 -11.42 -9.97
C SER A 30 -6.60 -11.25 -11.25
N SER A 31 -6.45 -12.34 -12.01
CA SER A 31 -5.89 -12.30 -13.37
C SER A 31 -6.69 -11.44 -14.34
N ARG A 32 -7.93 -11.09 -13.99
CA ARG A 32 -8.78 -10.17 -14.75
C ARG A 32 -8.77 -8.80 -14.08
N ALA A 33 -8.46 -7.76 -14.84
CA ALA A 33 -8.34 -6.39 -14.33
C ALA A 33 -9.68 -5.88 -13.74
N GLU A 34 -10.80 -6.28 -14.32
CA GLU A 34 -12.16 -5.96 -13.86
C GLU A 34 -12.53 -6.60 -12.51
N ASP A 35 -11.88 -7.69 -12.15
CA ASP A 35 -12.10 -8.40 -10.88
C ASP A 35 -11.08 -7.98 -9.81
N THR A 36 -10.15 -7.09 -10.16
CA THR A 36 -9.15 -6.56 -9.23
C THR A 36 -9.61 -5.20 -8.71
N PHE A 37 -9.77 -5.08 -7.40
CA PHE A 37 -10.28 -3.86 -6.78
C PHE A 37 -9.83 -3.69 -5.32
N LEU A 38 -9.84 -2.44 -4.88
CA LEU A 38 -9.83 -2.05 -3.46
C LEU A 38 -11.24 -1.62 -3.06
N LEU A 39 -11.69 -2.07 -1.90
CA LEU A 39 -12.97 -1.62 -1.34
C LEU A 39 -12.83 -0.23 -0.72
N THR A 40 -13.89 0.55 -0.83
CA THR A 40 -14.07 1.80 -0.10
C THR A 40 -15.33 1.68 0.76
N TRP A 41 -15.80 2.76 1.36
CA TRP A 41 -16.97 2.73 2.23
C TRP A 41 -18.25 2.21 1.52
N SER A 42 -18.49 2.66 0.28
CA SER A 42 -19.69 2.32 -0.49
C SER A 42 -19.40 1.66 -1.84
N ASP A 43 -18.17 1.81 -2.34
CA ASP A 43 -17.82 1.52 -3.73
C ASP A 43 -16.48 0.77 -3.83
N ARG A 44 -16.08 0.47 -5.07
CA ARG A 44 -14.78 -0.15 -5.39
C ARG A 44 -13.93 0.84 -6.18
N ILE A 45 -12.63 0.85 -5.91
CA ILE A 45 -11.62 1.44 -6.79
C ILE A 45 -11.02 0.29 -7.57
N ASN A 46 -11.27 0.24 -8.88
CA ASN A 46 -10.69 -0.79 -9.72
C ASN A 46 -9.26 -0.41 -10.14
N VAL A 47 -8.55 -1.33 -10.79
CA VAL A 47 -7.17 -1.12 -11.24
C VAL A 47 -7.02 0.07 -12.19
N LYS A 48 -7.99 0.29 -13.08
CA LYS A 48 -7.95 1.38 -14.06
C LYS A 48 -8.14 2.74 -13.37
N ASP A 49 -9.06 2.81 -12.41
CA ASP A 49 -9.26 4.04 -11.63
C ASP A 49 -8.01 4.40 -10.83
N LEU A 50 -7.36 3.38 -10.24
CA LEU A 50 -6.11 3.55 -9.51
C LEU A 50 -4.97 3.98 -10.45
N ASP A 51 -4.85 3.35 -11.61
CA ASP A 51 -3.85 3.70 -12.63
C ASP A 51 -4.02 5.15 -13.11
N GLN A 52 -5.23 5.54 -13.46
CA GLN A 52 -5.55 6.90 -13.88
C GLN A 52 -5.24 7.93 -12.78
N LEU A 53 -5.68 7.68 -11.54
CA LEU A 53 -5.41 8.56 -10.41
C LEU A 53 -3.90 8.80 -10.21
N LEU A 54 -3.10 7.74 -10.31
CA LEU A 54 -1.65 7.83 -10.09
C LEU A 54 -0.96 8.55 -11.25
N GLN A 55 -1.34 8.25 -12.50
CA GLN A 55 -0.77 8.89 -13.69
C GLN A 55 -1.10 10.38 -13.75
N GLU A 56 -2.36 10.77 -13.49
CA GLU A 56 -2.77 12.18 -13.49
C GLU A 56 -1.95 13.01 -12.51
N ARG A 57 -1.61 12.46 -11.34
CA ARG A 57 -0.78 13.16 -10.35
C ARG A 57 0.68 13.28 -10.75
N ASP A 58 1.24 12.26 -11.38
CA ASP A 58 2.62 12.27 -11.85
C ASP A 58 2.81 13.33 -12.95
N PHE A 59 1.85 13.43 -13.89
CA PHE A 59 1.94 14.35 -15.03
C PHE A 59 1.50 15.80 -14.74
N ALA A 60 0.45 16.02 -13.95
CA ALA A 60 -0.19 17.34 -13.86
C ALA A 60 0.49 18.30 -12.86
N GLU A 61 1.13 17.77 -11.81
CA GLU A 61 1.51 18.59 -10.64
C GLU A 61 2.95 18.34 -10.16
N ASP A 62 3.72 17.42 -10.78
CA ASP A 62 5.06 17.00 -10.33
C ASP A 62 5.10 16.64 -8.82
N THR A 63 3.98 16.13 -8.30
CA THR A 63 3.79 15.74 -6.90
C THR A 63 3.47 14.25 -6.78
N PRO A 64 4.38 13.36 -7.22
CA PRO A 64 4.12 11.92 -7.18
C PRO A 64 3.84 11.45 -5.75
N ILE A 65 3.12 10.34 -5.63
CA ILE A 65 3.02 9.65 -4.34
C ILE A 65 4.37 9.00 -4.06
N GLU A 66 5.11 9.55 -3.10
CA GLU A 66 6.40 9.02 -2.65
C GLU A 66 6.26 7.63 -2.05
N LEU A 67 5.17 7.38 -1.32
CA LEU A 67 4.88 6.12 -0.68
C LEU A 67 3.37 5.83 -0.64
N LEU A 68 2.96 4.80 -1.38
CA LEU A 68 1.62 4.21 -1.30
C LEU A 68 1.65 2.98 -0.39
N ILE A 69 0.71 2.85 0.53
CA ILE A 69 0.55 1.64 1.36
C ILE A 69 -0.80 1.01 1.04
N LEU A 70 -0.78 -0.22 0.54
CA LEU A 70 -1.95 -1.05 0.25
C LEU A 70 -2.10 -2.10 1.35
N SER A 71 -2.61 -1.68 2.50
CA SER A 71 -2.89 -2.55 3.65
C SER A 71 -4.21 -3.29 3.46
N ALA A 72 -4.20 -4.21 2.50
CA ALA A 72 -5.27 -5.14 2.17
C ALA A 72 -4.66 -6.50 1.82
N CYS A 73 -5.45 -7.59 1.82
CA CYS A 73 -4.96 -8.94 1.51
C CYS A 73 -4.44 -9.06 0.07
N GLN A 74 -3.31 -9.76 -0.11
CA GLN A 74 -2.77 -10.20 -1.42
C GLN A 74 -2.53 -9.08 -2.45
N THR A 75 -2.18 -7.87 -1.99
CA THR A 75 -2.00 -6.70 -2.89
C THR A 75 -0.68 -6.68 -3.66
N ALA A 76 0.30 -7.50 -3.25
CA ALA A 76 1.55 -7.79 -3.96
C ALA A 76 1.56 -9.18 -4.60
N THR A 77 0.47 -9.94 -4.47
CA THR A 77 0.32 -11.22 -5.16
C THR A 77 -0.04 -10.95 -6.61
N GLY A 78 0.67 -11.60 -7.54
CA GLY A 78 0.54 -11.36 -8.96
C GLY A 78 0.38 -12.64 -9.78
N ASP A 79 0.25 -12.47 -11.09
CA ASP A 79 0.29 -13.54 -12.07
C ASP A 79 1.22 -13.22 -13.24
N LYS A 80 1.18 -14.00 -14.33
CA LYS A 80 2.04 -13.78 -15.50
C LYS A 80 1.80 -12.43 -16.19
N GLN A 81 0.64 -11.81 -16.01
CA GLN A 81 0.27 -10.54 -16.63
C GLN A 81 0.56 -9.34 -15.71
N ALA A 82 0.44 -9.54 -14.39
CA ALA A 82 0.77 -8.55 -13.37
C ALA A 82 1.58 -9.19 -12.24
N ALA A 83 2.89 -9.37 -12.42
CA ALA A 83 3.75 -10.17 -11.53
C ALA A 83 3.80 -9.71 -10.06
N LEU A 84 3.54 -8.42 -9.79
CA LEU A 84 3.49 -7.85 -8.43
C LEU A 84 2.10 -7.31 -8.08
N GLY A 85 1.06 -7.79 -8.78
CA GLY A 85 -0.32 -7.41 -8.56
C GLY A 85 -0.56 -5.90 -8.59
N LEU A 86 -1.38 -5.43 -7.65
CA LEU A 86 -1.71 -4.01 -7.48
C LEU A 86 -0.48 -3.16 -7.15
N ALA A 87 0.49 -3.70 -6.41
CA ALA A 87 1.73 -2.98 -6.10
C ALA A 87 2.55 -2.68 -7.36
N GLY A 88 2.64 -3.65 -8.27
CA GLY A 88 3.31 -3.48 -9.56
C GLY A 88 2.60 -2.49 -10.47
N VAL A 89 1.25 -2.48 -10.46
CA VAL A 89 0.47 -1.45 -11.15
C VAL A 89 0.79 -0.09 -10.57
N ALA A 90 0.67 0.10 -9.27
CA ALA A 90 0.86 1.40 -8.64
C ALA A 90 2.23 2.02 -8.95
N VAL A 91 3.30 1.22 -8.89
CA VAL A 91 4.65 1.69 -9.24
C VAL A 91 4.77 2.06 -10.71
N ARG A 92 4.21 1.25 -11.62
CA ARG A 92 4.16 1.58 -13.05
C ARG A 92 3.33 2.83 -13.35
N SER A 93 2.32 3.10 -12.54
CA SER A 93 1.39 4.22 -12.72
C SER A 93 1.88 5.54 -12.11
N GLY A 94 3.06 5.58 -11.48
CA GLY A 94 3.67 6.82 -10.97
C GLY A 94 3.87 6.89 -9.45
N ALA A 95 3.44 5.88 -8.68
CA ALA A 95 3.85 5.82 -7.28
C ALA A 95 5.34 5.46 -7.18
N ARG A 96 6.16 6.27 -6.50
CA ARG A 96 7.61 6.01 -6.41
C ARG A 96 7.93 4.75 -5.63
N SER A 97 7.13 4.48 -4.60
CA SER A 97 7.28 3.29 -3.75
C SER A 97 5.91 2.80 -3.30
N THR A 98 5.72 1.49 -3.23
CA THR A 98 4.49 0.87 -2.74
C THR A 98 4.78 -0.22 -1.71
N ILE A 99 4.16 -0.15 -0.54
CA ILE A 99 4.10 -1.24 0.45
C ILE A 99 2.80 -2.02 0.23
N ALA A 100 2.90 -3.34 0.13
CA ALA A 100 1.76 -4.21 -0.16
C ALA A 100 1.96 -5.61 0.44
N THR A 101 0.94 -6.47 0.40
CA THR A 101 0.93 -7.77 1.10
C THR A 101 1.01 -8.96 0.16
N LEU A 102 1.75 -9.98 0.54
CA LEU A 102 1.89 -11.24 -0.23
C LEU A 102 0.76 -12.25 0.04
N TRP A 103 0.11 -12.16 1.19
CA TRP A 103 -1.00 -13.03 1.61
C TRP A 103 -2.00 -12.26 2.50
N SER A 104 -2.99 -12.96 3.04
CA SER A 104 -3.98 -12.38 3.96
C SER A 104 -3.33 -11.92 5.26
N ILE A 105 -3.71 -10.74 5.73
CA ILE A 105 -3.17 -10.14 6.95
C ILE A 105 -4.20 -10.16 8.07
N GLN A 106 -3.74 -10.15 9.33
CA GLN A 106 -4.59 -9.98 10.51
C GLN A 106 -4.54 -8.51 10.97
N ASP A 107 -5.71 -7.95 11.28
CA ASP A 107 -5.88 -6.54 11.63
C ASP A 107 -5.00 -6.09 12.81
N ASP A 108 -5.02 -6.82 13.94
CA ASP A 108 -4.26 -6.43 15.15
C ASP A 108 -2.75 -6.38 14.91
N SER A 109 -2.19 -7.42 14.28
CA SER A 109 -0.78 -7.46 13.91
C SER A 109 -0.42 -6.37 12.91
N THR A 110 -1.33 -6.07 11.97
CA THR A 110 -1.12 -5.02 10.97
C THR A 110 -1.11 -3.64 11.60
N ALA A 111 -2.00 -3.37 12.54
CA ALA A 111 -2.05 -2.12 13.28
C ALA A 111 -0.75 -1.89 14.06
N GLU A 112 -0.21 -2.94 14.70
CA GLU A 112 1.07 -2.87 15.39
C GLU A 112 2.23 -2.63 14.41
N LEU A 113 2.30 -3.39 13.32
CA LEU A 113 3.34 -3.25 12.30
C LEU A 113 3.35 -1.84 11.70
N MET A 114 2.19 -1.32 11.34
CA MET A 114 2.07 0.03 10.76
C MET A 114 2.41 1.11 11.78
N THR A 115 2.07 0.91 13.06
CA THR A 115 2.47 1.81 14.14
C THR A 115 4.00 1.89 14.25
N GLN A 116 4.68 0.74 14.26
CA GLN A 116 6.14 0.70 14.33
C GLN A 116 6.79 1.24 13.06
N PHE A 117 6.23 0.94 11.89
CA PHE A 117 6.68 1.46 10.60
C PHE A 117 6.65 2.99 10.57
N TYR A 118 5.52 3.62 10.93
CA TYR A 118 5.42 5.08 10.94
C TYR A 118 6.25 5.74 12.04
N ARG A 119 6.52 5.05 13.15
CA ARG A 119 7.47 5.54 14.16
C ARG A 119 8.89 5.57 13.59
N ALA A 120 9.34 4.49 12.96
CA ALA A 120 10.66 4.39 12.35
C ALA A 120 10.83 5.36 11.18
N LEU A 121 9.81 5.50 10.32
CA LEU A 121 9.84 6.38 9.15
C LEU A 121 9.98 7.88 9.49
N LYS A 122 9.64 8.28 10.73
CA LYS A 122 9.80 9.66 11.20
C LYS A 122 11.23 9.96 11.67
N ILE A 123 12.06 8.94 11.85
CA ILE A 123 13.45 9.13 12.27
C ILE A 123 14.22 9.65 11.05
N PRO A 124 14.94 10.78 11.17
CA PRO A 124 15.78 11.27 10.08
C PRO A 124 16.74 10.20 9.58
N GLU A 125 17.01 10.22 8.27
CA GLU A 125 17.98 9.32 7.60
C GLU A 125 17.59 7.83 7.56
N ILE A 126 16.45 7.44 8.16
CA ILE A 126 15.90 6.09 8.00
C ILE A 126 15.16 5.98 6.68
N SER A 127 15.60 5.04 5.83
CA SER A 127 14.94 4.73 4.57
C SER A 127 13.61 4.01 4.79
N LYS A 128 12.75 4.00 3.76
CA LYS A 128 11.48 3.26 3.79
C LYS A 128 11.70 1.76 4.04
N ALA A 129 12.74 1.19 3.44
CA ALA A 129 13.11 -0.22 3.64
C ALA A 129 13.56 -0.49 5.07
N GLU A 130 14.39 0.37 5.64
CA GLU A 130 14.85 0.22 7.03
C GLU A 130 13.69 0.40 8.01
N ALA A 131 12.80 1.36 7.78
CA ALA A 131 11.59 1.54 8.59
C ALA A 131 10.70 0.28 8.57
N LEU A 132 10.51 -0.34 7.40
CA LEU A 132 9.73 -1.58 7.29
C LEU A 132 10.43 -2.73 8.00
N ARG A 133 11.75 -2.87 7.82
CA ARG A 133 12.54 -3.90 8.50
C ARG A 133 12.46 -3.79 10.02
N GLN A 134 12.57 -2.58 10.56
CA GLN A 134 12.45 -2.35 12.02
C GLN A 134 11.06 -2.73 12.54
N ALA A 135 10.00 -2.39 11.80
CA ALA A 135 8.64 -2.79 12.15
C ALA A 135 8.48 -4.32 12.16
N GLN A 136 9.01 -5.01 11.14
CA GLN A 136 8.98 -6.46 11.05
C GLN A 136 9.74 -7.13 12.20
N LEU A 137 10.93 -6.62 12.54
CA LEU A 137 11.72 -7.12 13.67
C LEU A 137 11.04 -6.89 15.02
N SER A 138 10.34 -5.76 15.19
CA SER A 138 9.58 -5.48 16.41
C SER A 138 8.47 -6.52 16.63
N LEU A 139 7.76 -6.92 15.57
CA LEU A 139 6.75 -7.98 15.66
C LEU A 139 7.37 -9.37 15.85
N LEU A 140 8.48 -9.66 15.17
CA LEU A 140 9.22 -10.91 15.34
C LEU A 140 9.64 -11.13 16.81
N GLN A 141 9.99 -10.06 17.52
CA GLN A 141 10.37 -10.12 18.93
C GLN A 141 9.17 -10.17 19.89
N ASN A 142 7.95 -9.89 19.41
CA ASN A 142 6.74 -9.97 20.22
C ASN A 142 6.25 -11.43 20.30
N PRO A 143 6.16 -12.04 21.51
CA PRO A 143 5.67 -13.41 21.69
C PRO A 143 4.32 -13.72 21.04
N GLN A 144 3.44 -12.73 20.94
CA GLN A 144 2.12 -12.89 20.30
C GLN A 144 2.21 -13.01 18.76
N TYR A 145 3.24 -12.43 18.15
CA TYR A 145 3.36 -12.28 16.69
C TYR A 145 4.63 -12.88 16.09
N GLN A 146 5.34 -13.76 16.81
CA GLN A 146 6.61 -14.35 16.34
C GLN A 146 6.45 -15.10 15.00
N HIS A 147 5.29 -15.70 14.75
CA HIS A 147 5.05 -16.47 13.54
C HIS A 147 5.14 -15.58 12.29
N PRO A 148 5.89 -15.97 11.23
CA PRO A 148 6.12 -15.15 10.04
C PRO A 148 4.86 -14.60 9.36
N TYR A 149 3.75 -15.31 9.48
CA TYR A 149 2.43 -14.87 8.99
C TYR A 149 2.11 -13.41 9.35
N TYR A 150 2.47 -12.94 10.55
CA TYR A 150 2.10 -11.62 11.06
C TYR A 150 2.98 -10.47 10.56
N TRP A 151 4.24 -10.72 10.22
CA TRP A 151 5.20 -9.64 9.92
C TRP A 151 5.83 -9.75 8.52
N SER A 152 5.96 -10.95 7.96
CA SER A 152 6.60 -11.15 6.65
C SER A 152 5.68 -10.94 5.46
N ALA A 153 4.40 -10.62 5.69
CA ALA A 153 3.43 -10.39 4.63
C ALA A 153 3.74 -9.14 3.81
N PHE A 154 4.26 -8.08 4.46
CA PHE A 154 4.49 -6.79 3.83
C PHE A 154 5.82 -6.73 3.08
N VAL A 155 5.74 -6.29 1.82
CA VAL A 155 6.88 -6.04 0.94
C VAL A 155 6.87 -4.61 0.42
N LEU A 156 8.05 -4.06 0.14
CA LEU A 156 8.24 -2.75 -0.47
C LEU A 156 8.69 -2.92 -1.93
N VAL A 157 7.99 -2.25 -2.85
CA VAL A 157 8.24 -2.27 -4.30
C VAL A 157 8.55 -0.85 -4.78
N GLY A 158 9.47 -0.70 -5.73
CA GLY A 158 9.88 0.60 -6.27
C GLY A 158 11.11 1.18 -5.56
N ASN A 159 11.15 2.49 -5.35
CA ASN A 159 12.27 3.17 -4.70
C ASN A 159 12.29 2.90 -3.19
N TRP A 160 13.27 2.14 -2.74
CA TRP A 160 13.43 1.73 -1.35
C TRP A 160 14.30 2.66 -0.50
N LEU A 161 14.97 3.65 -1.12
CA LEU A 161 15.80 4.64 -0.44
C LEU A 161 14.94 5.80 0.11
#